data_AF-T2JTX8-F1
#
_entry.id   AF-T2JTX8-F1
#
_cell.length_a   1.000
_cell.length_b   1.000
_cell.length_c   1.000
_cell.angle_alpha   90.00
_cell.angle_beta   90.00
_cell.angle_gamma   90.00
#
_symmetry.space_group_name_H-M   'P 1'
#
loop_
_entity.id
_entity.type
_entity.pdbx_description
1 polymer ?
#
loop_
_entity_poly.entity_id
_entity_poly.type
_entity_poly.pdbx_seq_one_letter_code
_entity_poly.pdbx_strand_id
1 'polypeptide(L)' 'MDLVGIQYKLEEKIGRKVDLIEKRSIENSHNWIRRKNILETAIIIYESGQILSA' A
#
# COMPACT_ATOMS: atom_id res chain seq x y z
N MET A 1 2.55 1.13 17.61
CA MET A 1 1.76 0.13 16.86
C MET A 1 2.62 -0.31 15.70
N ASP A 2 2.85 -1.61 15.53
CA ASP A 2 3.61 -2.16 14.41
C ASP A 2 2.73 -2.33 13.16
N LEU A 3 3.34 -2.67 12.02
CA LEU A 3 2.61 -2.90 10.77
C LEU A 3 1.55 -4.00 10.92
N VAL A 4 1.86 -5.05 11.69
CA VAL A 4 0.96 -6.17 11.97
C VAL A 4 -0.31 -5.68 12.68
N GLY A 5 -0.18 -4.87 13.73
CA GLY A 5 -1.31 -4.32 14.44
C GLY A 5 -2.16 -3.38 13.58
N ILE A 6 -1.54 -2.59 12.69
CA ILE A 6 -2.28 -1.72 11.76
C ILE A 6 -3.07 -2.57 10.76
N GLN A 7 -2.47 -3.63 10.23
CA GLN A 7 -3.12 -4.55 9.30
C GLN A 7 -4.38 -5.14 9.93
N TYR A 8 -4.29 -5.71 11.13
CA TYR A 8 -5.47 -6.29 11.80
C TYR A 8 -6.60 -5.28 12.02
N LYS A 9 -6.27 -4.05 12.41
CA LYS A 9 -7.28 -2.99 12.56
C LYS A 9 -7.93 -2.59 11.23
N LEU A 10 -7.18 -2.61 10.12
CA LEU A 10 -7.73 -2.36 8.79
C LEU A 10 -8.63 -3.51 8.35
N GLU A 11 -8.22 -4.75 8.59
CA GLU A 11 -9.03 -5.94 8.28
C GLU A 11 -10.38 -5.90 9.00
N GLU A 12 -10.36 -5.61 10.31
CA GLU A 12 -11.56 -5.45 11.13
C GLU A 12 -12.48 -4.34 10.59
N LYS A 13 -11.92 -3.19 10.23
CA LYS A 13 -12.70 -2.04 9.74
C LYS A 13 -13.30 -2.24 8.35
N ILE A 14 -12.59 -2.92 7.46
CA ILE A 14 -13.01 -3.12 6.06
C ILE A 14 -13.85 -4.40 5.92
N GLY A 15 -13.78 -5.33 6.89
CA GLY A 15 -14.51 -6.59 6.86
C GLY A 15 -13.95 -7.60 5.86
N ARG A 16 -12.67 -7.45 5.47
CA ARG A 16 -11.97 -8.37 4.56
C ARG A 16 -10.47 -8.39 4.87
N LYS A 17 -9.78 -9.41 4.36
CA LYS A 17 -8.32 -9.49 4.46
C LYS A 17 -7.63 -8.32 3.77
N VAL A 18 -6.53 -7.85 4.37
CA VAL A 18 -5.72 -6.72 3.93
C VAL A 18 -4.25 -7.16 3.93
N ASP A 19 -3.54 -6.93 2.84
CA ASP A 19 -2.09 -7.02 2.78
C ASP A 19 -1.53 -5.60 2.95
N LEU A 20 -0.94 -5.33 4.13
CA LEU A 20 -0.32 -4.03 4.42
C LEU A 20 1.18 -4.14 4.21
N ILE A 21 1.69 -3.40 3.23
CA ILE A 21 3.11 -3.38 2.88
C ILE A 21 3.59 -1.95 2.64
N GLU A 22 4.84 -1.69 3.02
CA GLU A 22 5.49 -0.43 2.69
C GLU A 22 5.81 -0.34 1.20
N LYS A 23 5.53 0.81 0.58
CA LYS A 23 5.80 1.05 -0.84
C LYS A 23 7.27 0.76 -1.22
N ARG A 24 8.21 1.16 -0.37
CA ARG A 24 9.66 0.93 -0.57
C ARG A 24 10.02 -0.55 -0.69
N SER A 25 9.30 -1.44 0.01
CA SER A 25 9.53 -2.89 -0.07
C SER A 25 9.07 -3.47 -1.41
N ILE A 26 8.07 -2.85 -2.05
CA ILE A 26 7.67 -3.19 -3.43
C ILE A 26 8.68 -2.65 -4.44
N GLU A 27 9.12 -1.40 -4.30
CA GLU A 27 10.08 -0.75 -5.20
C GLU A 27 11.42 -1.52 -5.26
N ASN A 28 11.90 -1.97 -4.11
CA ASN A 28 13.13 -2.74 -3.96
C ASN A 28 12.95 -4.26 -4.11
N SER A 29 11.75 -4.72 -4.46
CA SER A 29 11.47 -6.15 -4.63
C SER A 29 12.27 -6.74 -5.79
N HIS A 30 12.99 -7.84 -5.52
CA HIS A 30 13.64 -8.66 -6.55
C HIS A 30 12.63 -9.32 -7.50
N ASN A 31 11.37 -9.50 -7.05
CA ASN A 31 10.30 -9.98 -7.92
C ASN A 31 9.77 -8.82 -8.76
N TRP A 32 10.32 -8.69 -9.96
CA TRP A 32 10.00 -7.62 -10.89
C TRP A 32 8.54 -7.68 -11.39
N ILE A 33 7.93 -8.87 -11.48
CA ILE A 33 6.54 -9.03 -11.91
C ILE A 33 5.59 -8.46 -10.85
N ARG A 34 5.77 -8.84 -9.57
CA ARG A 34 4.97 -8.30 -8.46
C ARG A 34 5.15 -6.79 -8.35
N ARG A 35 6.39 -6.29 -8.45
CA ARG A 35 6.69 -4.86 -8.43
C ARG A 35 5.96 -4.11 -9.54
N LYS A 36 6.10 -4.58 -10.78
CA LYS A 36 5.47 -3.97 -11.96
C LYS A 36 3.94 -3.93 -11.80
N ASN A 37 3.33 -5.07 -11.52
CA ASN A 37 1.86 -5.16 -11.41
C ASN A 37 1.30 -4.27 -10.29
N ILE A 38 1.94 -4.24 -9.11
CA ILE A 38 1.45 -3.42 -7.99
C ILE A 38 1.62 -1.93 -8.30
N LEU A 39 2.79 -1.50 -8.79
CA LEU A 39 3.06 -0.07 -9.02
C LEU A 39 2.26 0.50 -10.19
N GLU A 40 2.03 -0.27 -11.27
CA GLU A 40 1.26 0.18 -12.43
C GLU A 40 -0.25 0.27 -12.15
N THR A 41 -0.76 -0.48 -11.17
CA THR A 41 -2.21 -0.53 -10.85
C THR A 41 -2.57 0.17 -9.54
N ALA A 42 -1.59 0.69 -8.80
CA ALA A 42 -1.82 1.37 -7.53
C ALA A 42 -2.62 2.67 -7.71
N ILE A 43 -3.56 2.90 -6.81
CA ILE A 43 -4.36 4.13 -6.75
C ILE A 43 -4.03 4.87 -5.46
N ILE A 44 -3.72 6.16 -5.56
CA ILE A 44 -3.50 7.02 -4.41
C ILE A 44 -4.86 7.38 -3.81
N ILE A 45 -5.11 6.94 -2.58
CA ILE A 45 -6.35 7.24 -1.84
C ILE A 45 -6.14 8.45 -0.91
N TYR A 46 -4.92 8.65 -0.41
CA TYR A 46 -4.55 9.76 0.46
C TYR A 46 -3.07 10.10 0.27
N GLU A 47 -2.77 11.38 0.10
CA GLU A 47 -1.42 11.92 0.07
C GLU A 47 -1.39 13.21 0.90
N SER A 48 -0.42 13.32 1.80
CA SER A 48 -0.21 14.49 2.65
C SER A 48 0.87 15.37 2.00
N GLY A 49 0.52 16.04 0.90
CA GLY A 49 1.38 16.93 0.13
C GLY A 49 0.55 17.70 -0.91
N GLN A 50 0.90 18.97 -1.17
CA GLN A 50 0.12 20.00 -1.87
C GLN A 50 -0.80 19.53 -3.01
N ILE A 51 -1.99 20.18 -3.05
CA ILE A 51 -3.01 20.16 -4.10
C ILE A 51 -2.39 19.85 -5.48
N LEU A 52 -2.85 18.74 -6.05
CA LEU A 52 -2.59 18.27 -7.41
C LEU A 52 -2.49 19.43 -8.41
N SER A 53 -1.33 19.60 -9.06
CA SER A 53 -1.28 20.31 -10.34
C SER A 53 -2.00 19.43 -11.38
N ALA A 54 -3.04 20.03 -11.98
CA ALA A 54 -3.92 19.45 -12.99
C ALA A 54 -3.21 18.88 -14.22
#